data_AF-A0A0H4VPT5-F1
#
_entry.id   AF-A0A0H4VPT5-F1
#
_cell.length_a   1.000
_cell.length_b   1.000
_cell.length_c   1.000
_cell.angle_alpha   90.00
_cell.angle_beta   90.00
_cell.angle_gamma   90.00
#
_symmetry.space_group_name_H-M   'P 1'
#
loop_
_entity.id
_entity.type
_entity.pdbx_description
1 polymer ?
#
loop_
_entity_poly.entity_id
_entity_poly.type
_entity_poly.pdbx_seq_one_letter_code
_entity_poly.pdbx_strand_id
1 'polypeptide(L)'
;MKFPFPLLSFFAFLFLFTSCQEDLDDLEVKARPANLESLSDSCSYRLNGKLYTLNKRIGEGFQNAEVKLDSITHKGHPDSVLYSTLFSLGSPRREYLDIRFIKKYGKNQMTKPDMFLMHPGNKSDLYAKGQHPYAVDYTRFNTQNGIAIEVWNPGYPYLTSHLPWSKNWLTTIGYDCQSNSSFEITRLQRLRNGNFLMEAKFSVNLYSYDASGNTPPGEKPIEVATLHRIENGFIRLQVDL
;
A
#
# COMPACT_ATOMS: atom_id res chain seq x y z
N MET A 1 3.39 -20.60 92.27
CA MET A 1 3.41 -19.59 91.18
C MET A 1 2.09 -18.84 91.23
N LYS A 2 2.15 -17.51 91.36
CA LYS A 2 1.04 -16.62 91.74
C LYS A 2 0.30 -16.05 90.51
N PHE A 3 -0.93 -15.62 90.82
CA PHE A 3 -2.05 -15.05 90.06
C PHE A 3 -1.79 -13.79 89.20
N PRO A 4 -2.80 -13.32 88.42
CA PRO A 4 -2.71 -12.46 87.23
C PRO A 4 -3.19 -10.99 87.39
N PHE A 5 -3.03 -10.21 86.30
CA PHE A 5 -3.63 -8.87 85.94
C PHE A 5 -3.34 -7.67 86.87
N PRO A 6 -3.63 -6.38 86.50
CA PRO A 6 -3.97 -5.74 85.20
C PRO A 6 -3.19 -4.42 84.94
N LEU A 7 -3.41 -3.74 83.80
CA LEU A 7 -3.78 -2.32 83.66
C LEU A 7 -3.29 -1.64 82.36
N LEU A 8 -4.27 -1.06 81.66
CA LEU A 8 -4.27 0.27 81.04
C LEU A 8 -3.42 0.59 79.80
N SER A 9 -4.13 1.27 78.89
CA SER A 9 -3.63 2.25 77.92
C SER A 9 -3.10 1.72 76.59
N PHE A 10 -3.97 1.64 75.59
CA PHE A 10 -4.01 2.67 74.56
C PHE A 10 -5.25 2.48 73.66
N PHE A 11 -6.35 3.12 74.06
CA PHE A 11 -7.51 3.36 73.21
C PHE A 11 -7.38 4.81 72.71
N ALA A 12 -6.72 5.01 71.58
CA ALA A 12 -6.73 6.29 70.85
C ALA A 12 -6.05 6.10 69.50
N PHE A 13 -6.77 5.62 68.49
CA PHE A 13 -6.60 5.98 67.08
C PHE A 13 -7.78 5.41 66.28
N LEU A 14 -8.98 5.88 66.63
CA LEU A 14 -10.13 5.86 65.73
C LEU A 14 -10.32 7.30 65.23
N PHE A 15 -10.55 7.44 63.93
CA PHE A 15 -10.64 8.70 63.16
C PHE A 15 -9.26 9.35 62.98
N LEU A 16 -8.61 9.27 61.81
CA LEU A 16 -8.89 10.12 60.64
C LEU A 16 -8.35 9.46 59.35
N PHE A 17 -9.10 8.51 58.78
CA PHE A 17 -8.98 8.19 57.34
C PHE A 17 -10.30 8.53 56.65
N THR A 18 -10.65 9.81 56.66
CA THR A 18 -11.52 10.38 55.62
C THR A 18 -10.65 10.61 54.39
N SER A 19 -10.29 9.53 53.71
CA SER A 19 -9.76 9.63 52.35
C SER A 19 -10.87 10.21 51.49
N CYS A 20 -10.66 11.40 50.95
CA CYS A 20 -11.46 11.92 49.85
C CYS A 20 -11.54 10.83 48.78
N GLN A 21 -12.72 10.24 48.61
CA GLN A 21 -13.16 9.84 47.29
C GLN A 21 -13.44 11.15 46.58
N GLU A 22 -12.44 11.68 45.86
CA GLU A 22 -12.77 12.47 44.70
C GLU A 22 -13.47 11.49 43.76
N ASP A 23 -14.78 11.68 43.63
CA ASP A 23 -15.54 11.15 42.53
C ASP A 23 -14.79 11.55 41.27
N LEU A 24 -14.10 10.57 40.69
CA LEU A 24 -13.70 10.61 39.29
C LEU A 24 -15.01 10.51 38.52
N ASP A 25 -15.72 11.65 38.49
CA ASP A 25 -16.69 11.93 37.44
C ASP A 25 -16.01 11.51 36.15
N ASP A 26 -16.65 10.56 35.48
CA ASP A 26 -16.35 10.11 34.14
C ASP A 26 -16.03 11.34 33.29
N LEU A 27 -14.74 11.65 33.17
CA LEU A 27 -14.21 12.34 32.01
C LEU A 27 -14.35 11.34 30.88
N GLU A 28 -15.59 11.18 30.42
CA GLU A 28 -15.91 10.77 29.08
C GLU A 28 -15.22 11.81 28.20
N VAL A 29 -13.94 11.54 27.89
CA VAL A 29 -13.20 12.21 26.85
C VAL A 29 -13.98 11.85 25.59
N LYS A 30 -14.95 12.70 25.29
CA LYS A 30 -15.75 12.66 24.08
C LYS A 30 -14.74 12.85 22.97
N ALA A 31 -14.19 11.73 22.49
CA ALA A 31 -13.19 11.72 21.45
C ALA A 31 -13.82 12.51 20.30
N ARG A 32 -13.29 13.72 20.07
CA ARG A 32 -13.72 14.51 18.92
C ARG A 32 -13.60 13.58 17.73
N PRO A 33 -14.66 13.38 16.92
CA PRO A 33 -14.55 12.53 15.75
C PRO A 33 -13.33 13.03 14.97
N ALA A 34 -12.33 12.16 14.82
CA ALA A 34 -11.06 12.53 14.22
C ALA A 34 -11.37 13.21 12.88
N ASN A 35 -10.85 14.43 12.70
CA ASN A 35 -11.02 15.17 11.46
C ASN A 35 -10.36 14.36 10.35
N LEU A 36 -11.14 13.72 9.48
CA LEU A 36 -10.62 12.79 8.47
C LEU A 36 -9.64 13.48 7.53
N GLU A 37 -9.84 14.78 7.34
CA GLU A 37 -9.01 15.71 6.59
C GLU A 37 -7.60 15.87 7.18
N SER A 38 -7.43 15.63 8.48
CA SER A 38 -6.11 15.64 9.14
C SER A 38 -5.34 14.33 9.01
N LEU A 39 -5.97 13.28 8.48
CA LEU A 39 -5.30 12.01 8.28
C LEU A 39 -4.33 12.13 7.10
N SER A 40 -3.04 11.98 7.40
CA SER A 40 -1.99 11.94 6.39
C SER A 40 -2.01 10.61 5.64
N ASP A 41 -1.44 10.64 4.43
CA ASP A 41 -1.13 9.39 3.74
C ASP A 41 -0.15 8.56 4.56
N SER A 42 -0.32 7.25 4.49
CA SER A 42 0.54 6.33 5.20
C SER A 42 0.45 4.93 4.62
N CYS A 43 1.54 4.18 4.73
CA CYS A 43 1.58 2.76 4.46
C CYS A 43 2.33 2.06 5.57
N SER A 44 1.87 0.88 5.98
CA SER A 44 2.58 0.00 6.90
C SER A 44 2.51 -1.43 6.40
N TYR A 45 3.59 -2.19 6.53
CA TYR A 45 3.63 -3.58 6.10
C TYR A 45 4.74 -4.36 6.80
N ARG A 46 4.67 -5.70 6.76
CA ARG A 46 5.78 -6.56 7.18
C ARG A 46 6.45 -7.18 5.98
N LEU A 47 7.78 -7.09 5.94
CA LEU A 47 8.64 -7.77 4.96
C LEU A 47 9.68 -8.58 5.73
N ASN A 48 9.70 -9.90 5.54
CA ASN A 48 10.57 -10.83 6.28
C ASN A 48 10.49 -10.62 7.81
N GLY A 49 9.26 -10.47 8.34
CA GLY A 49 9.01 -10.25 9.76
C GLY A 49 9.27 -8.83 10.28
N LYS A 50 10.06 -8.00 9.56
CA LYS A 50 10.34 -6.61 9.95
C LYS A 50 9.18 -5.68 9.55
N LEU A 51 8.77 -4.81 10.48
CA LEU A 51 7.74 -3.80 10.25
C LEU A 51 8.35 -2.56 9.57
N TYR A 52 7.68 -2.09 8.53
CA TYR A 52 7.97 -0.84 7.82
C TYR A 52 6.78 0.10 7.94
N THR A 53 7.06 1.39 8.17
CA THR A 53 6.05 2.44 8.25
C THR A 53 6.51 3.64 7.43
N LEU A 54 5.71 4.00 6.43
CA LEU A 54 5.92 5.11 5.50
C LEU A 54 4.82 6.12 5.77
N ASN A 55 5.16 7.33 6.22
CA ASN A 55 4.20 8.33 6.68
C ASN A 55 4.31 9.67 5.94
N LYS A 56 5.01 9.67 4.79
CA LYS A 56 5.21 10.85 3.97
C LYS A 56 4.95 10.51 2.50
N ARG A 57 4.03 11.23 1.85
CA ARG A 57 3.97 11.27 0.39
C ARG A 57 5.20 11.99 -0.14
N ILE A 58 5.98 11.30 -0.97
CA ILE A 58 7.18 11.82 -1.61
C ILE A 58 7.01 12.00 -3.12
N GLY A 59 5.94 11.47 -3.69
CA GLY A 59 5.63 11.57 -5.11
C GLY A 59 4.20 11.22 -5.42
N GLU A 60 3.70 11.79 -6.51
CA GLU A 60 2.42 11.49 -7.13
C GLU A 60 2.58 11.69 -8.64
N GLY A 61 1.91 10.88 -9.44
CA GLY A 61 1.97 11.02 -10.88
C GLY A 61 0.89 10.22 -11.59
N PHE A 62 0.86 10.38 -12.91
CA PHE A 62 -0.01 9.63 -13.80
C PHE A 62 0.76 9.27 -15.07
N GLN A 63 0.38 8.17 -15.68
CA GLN A 63 1.04 7.66 -16.87
C GLN A 63 0.02 7.14 -17.87
N ASN A 64 0.34 7.29 -19.15
CA ASN A 64 -0.30 6.55 -20.23
C ASN A 64 0.67 5.55 -20.82
N ALA A 65 0.18 4.37 -21.19
CA ALA A 65 0.94 3.40 -21.96
C ALA A 65 0.02 2.69 -22.97
N GLU A 66 0.63 2.11 -24.00
CA GLU A 66 -0.07 1.22 -24.91
C GLU A 66 -0.53 -0.06 -24.19
N VAL A 67 -1.71 -0.56 -24.55
CA VAL A 67 -2.27 -1.81 -23.98
C VAL A 67 -2.07 -2.98 -24.94
N LYS A 68 -2.02 -4.21 -24.40
CA LYS A 68 -1.93 -5.44 -25.19
C LYS A 68 -0.82 -5.37 -26.26
N LEU A 69 0.39 -5.05 -25.82
CA LEU A 69 1.52 -4.88 -26.71
C LEU A 69 1.85 -6.20 -27.41
N ASP A 70 1.74 -6.21 -28.73
CA ASP A 70 2.12 -7.37 -29.54
C ASP A 70 3.63 -7.65 -29.42
N SER A 71 3.99 -8.92 -29.26
CA SER A 71 5.38 -9.31 -28.98
C SER A 71 6.28 -9.21 -30.22
N ILE A 72 5.72 -9.13 -31.42
CA ILE A 72 6.46 -9.11 -32.69
C ILE A 72 6.51 -7.68 -33.26
N THR A 73 5.36 -7.02 -33.35
CA THR A 73 5.19 -5.70 -33.97
C THR A 73 5.33 -4.55 -32.99
N HIS A 74 5.31 -4.84 -31.68
CA HIS A 74 5.35 -3.86 -30.58
C HIS A 74 4.22 -2.83 -30.60
N LYS A 75 3.15 -3.06 -31.37
CA LYS A 75 1.99 -2.18 -31.43
C LYS A 75 0.99 -2.56 -30.35
N GLY A 76 0.49 -1.57 -29.63
CA GLY A 76 -0.66 -1.75 -28.75
C GLY A 76 -2.00 -1.75 -29.48
N HIS A 77 -3.07 -2.02 -28.74
CA HIS A 77 -4.44 -1.95 -29.24
C HIS A 77 -4.78 -0.51 -29.68
N PRO A 78 -5.32 -0.30 -30.90
CA PRO A 78 -5.46 1.04 -31.48
C PRO A 78 -6.44 1.93 -30.70
N ASP A 79 -7.47 1.37 -30.09
CA ASP A 79 -8.58 2.14 -29.49
C ASP A 79 -8.52 2.25 -27.96
N SER A 80 -7.41 1.81 -27.35
CA SER A 80 -7.32 1.73 -25.89
C SER A 80 -5.98 2.25 -25.38
N VAL A 81 -6.00 2.73 -24.13
CA VAL A 81 -4.83 3.21 -23.41
C VAL A 81 -4.82 2.64 -22.01
N LEU A 82 -3.64 2.29 -21.52
CA LEU A 82 -3.41 1.96 -20.13
C LEU A 82 -3.23 3.29 -19.41
N TYR A 83 -4.10 3.59 -18.47
CA TYR A 83 -3.92 4.72 -17.57
C TYR A 83 -3.49 4.18 -16.22
N SER A 84 -2.51 4.83 -15.59
CA SER A 84 -2.17 4.57 -14.19
C SER A 84 -1.99 5.85 -13.39
N THR A 85 -2.36 5.79 -12.11
CA THR A 85 -1.91 6.75 -11.11
C THR A 85 -0.80 6.12 -10.29
N LEU A 86 0.14 6.94 -9.82
CA LEU A 86 1.27 6.56 -8.98
C LEU A 86 1.20 7.35 -7.68
N PHE A 87 1.38 6.67 -6.56
CA PHE A 87 1.66 7.30 -5.27
C PHE A 87 2.93 6.72 -4.69
N SER A 88 3.87 7.60 -4.33
CA SER A 88 5.14 7.24 -3.69
C SER A 88 5.10 7.65 -2.23
N LEU A 89 5.25 6.68 -1.34
CA LEU A 89 5.31 6.88 0.10
C LEU A 89 6.73 6.58 0.59
N GLY A 90 7.26 7.41 1.48
CA GLY A 90 8.62 7.27 2.00
C GLY A 90 8.71 7.37 3.52
N SER A 91 9.88 6.97 4.03
CA SER A 91 10.32 7.19 5.42
C SER A 91 11.61 8.03 5.47
N PRO A 92 11.92 8.67 6.62
CA PRO A 92 13.21 9.33 6.82
C PRO A 92 14.42 8.41 6.70
N ARG A 93 14.22 7.08 6.81
CA ARG A 93 15.27 6.07 6.69
C ARG A 93 15.58 5.68 5.25
N ARG A 94 15.04 6.44 4.28
CA ARG A 94 15.14 6.15 2.85
C ARG A 94 14.53 4.78 2.55
N GLU A 95 13.37 4.50 3.09
CA GLU A 95 12.53 3.39 2.65
C GLU A 95 11.42 4.00 1.79
N TYR A 96 11.04 3.39 0.67
CA TYR A 96 9.88 3.84 -0.09
C TYR A 96 9.10 2.69 -0.71
N LEU A 97 7.82 2.98 -0.97
CA LEU A 97 6.89 2.13 -1.68
C LEU A 97 6.17 2.99 -2.71
N ASP A 98 6.18 2.50 -3.94
CA ASP A 98 5.38 3.03 -5.03
C ASP A 98 4.20 2.10 -5.24
N ILE A 99 3.00 2.66 -5.27
CA ILE A 99 1.77 1.95 -5.60
C ILE A 99 1.15 2.58 -6.84
N ARG A 100 0.72 1.71 -7.76
CA ARG A 100 0.05 2.12 -8.99
C ARG A 100 -1.33 1.52 -9.08
N PHE A 101 -2.31 2.35 -9.38
CA PHE A 101 -3.67 1.92 -9.74
C PHE A 101 -3.78 1.98 -11.25
N ILE A 102 -4.07 0.85 -11.88
CA ILE A 102 -3.92 0.65 -13.32
C ILE A 102 -5.27 0.24 -13.91
N LYS A 103 -5.71 0.95 -14.96
CA LYS A 103 -6.91 0.58 -15.71
C LYS A 103 -6.78 0.92 -17.18
N LYS A 104 -7.28 0.01 -18.01
CA LYS A 104 -7.46 0.22 -19.44
C LYS A 104 -8.73 1.02 -19.68
N TYR A 105 -8.61 2.05 -20.50
CA TYR A 105 -9.72 2.87 -20.96
C TYR A 105 -9.79 2.87 -22.47
N GLY A 106 -11.00 2.96 -23.02
CA GLY A 106 -11.17 3.33 -24.42
C GLY A 106 -10.70 4.77 -24.64
N LYS A 107 -10.04 5.06 -25.76
CA LYS A 107 -9.57 6.43 -26.06
C LYS A 107 -10.72 7.46 -26.08
N ASN A 108 -11.94 7.02 -26.40
CA ASN A 108 -13.17 7.83 -26.33
C ASN A 108 -13.64 8.16 -24.90
N GLN A 109 -13.14 7.45 -23.88
CA GLN A 109 -13.41 7.72 -22.47
C GLN A 109 -12.37 8.69 -21.86
N MET A 110 -11.40 9.11 -22.66
CA MET A 110 -10.30 9.95 -22.23
C MET A 110 -10.50 11.39 -22.69
N THR A 111 -10.10 12.33 -21.86
CA THR A 111 -9.94 13.74 -22.17
C THR A 111 -8.46 14.04 -22.37
N LYS A 112 -8.15 15.07 -23.16
CA LYS A 112 -6.79 15.60 -23.35
C LYS A 112 -6.71 17.00 -22.73
N PRO A 113 -6.73 17.11 -21.40
CA PRO A 113 -6.52 18.41 -20.75
C PRO A 113 -5.08 18.91 -20.96
N ASP A 114 -4.14 18.01 -21.23
CA ASP A 114 -2.73 18.27 -21.54
C ASP A 114 -2.40 17.80 -22.98
N MET A 115 -1.42 18.46 -23.60
CA MET A 115 -0.84 18.09 -24.90
C MET A 115 -0.23 16.68 -24.89
N PHE A 116 0.30 16.23 -23.74
CA PHE A 116 1.08 14.99 -23.66
C PHE A 116 0.36 13.82 -22.99
N LEU A 117 -0.67 14.09 -22.18
CA LEU A 117 -1.28 13.07 -21.33
C LEU A 117 -2.81 13.10 -21.41
N MET A 118 -3.38 11.90 -21.55
CA MET A 118 -4.80 11.66 -21.53
C MET A 118 -5.24 11.28 -20.12
N HIS A 119 -6.36 11.85 -19.68
CA HIS A 119 -6.99 11.54 -18.39
C HIS A 119 -8.35 10.89 -18.63
N PRO A 120 -8.74 9.87 -17.87
CA PRO A 120 -10.10 9.36 -17.99
C PRO A 120 -11.07 10.42 -17.47
N GLY A 121 -12.21 10.57 -18.14
CA GLY A 121 -13.28 11.47 -17.66
C GLY A 121 -13.89 11.02 -16.33
N ASN A 122 -13.64 9.77 -15.92
CA ASN A 122 -14.03 9.23 -14.63
C ASN A 122 -12.95 8.28 -14.08
N LYS A 123 -12.38 8.61 -12.92
CA LYS A 123 -11.38 7.78 -12.22
C LYS A 123 -11.98 6.91 -11.11
N SER A 124 -13.28 6.98 -10.84
CA SER A 124 -13.94 6.27 -9.72
C SER A 124 -13.62 4.78 -9.69
N ASP A 125 -13.56 4.17 -10.87
CA ASP A 125 -13.31 2.73 -11.00
C ASP A 125 -11.89 2.31 -10.60
N LEU A 126 -10.91 3.21 -10.65
CA LEU A 126 -9.54 2.91 -10.20
C LEU A 126 -9.50 2.64 -8.69
N TYR A 127 -10.41 3.26 -7.94
CA TYR A 127 -10.41 3.24 -6.48
C TYR A 127 -11.69 2.63 -5.89
N ALA A 128 -12.48 1.94 -6.73
CA ALA A 128 -13.73 1.33 -6.29
C ALA A 128 -13.50 0.39 -5.09
N LYS A 129 -14.39 0.47 -4.11
CA LYS A 129 -14.33 -0.40 -2.93
C LYS A 129 -14.43 -1.88 -3.35
N GLY A 130 -13.60 -2.75 -2.75
CA GLY A 130 -13.57 -4.18 -3.02
C GLY A 130 -12.20 -4.70 -3.43
N GLN A 131 -12.18 -5.91 -3.97
CA GLN A 131 -10.96 -6.60 -4.39
C GLN A 131 -10.45 -6.06 -5.72
N HIS A 132 -9.14 -5.85 -5.80
CA HIS A 132 -8.42 -5.50 -7.03
C HIS A 132 -7.37 -6.57 -7.32
N PRO A 133 -7.30 -7.06 -8.58
CA PRO A 133 -6.22 -7.97 -8.97
C PRO A 133 -4.88 -7.23 -9.00
N TYR A 134 -3.78 -7.97 -8.99
CA TYR A 134 -2.48 -7.43 -9.36
C TYR A 134 -2.31 -7.43 -10.88
N ALA A 135 -1.74 -6.35 -11.42
CA ALA A 135 -1.37 -6.24 -12.82
C ALA A 135 0.02 -6.86 -13.03
N VAL A 136 0.07 -8.18 -13.14
CA VAL A 136 1.29 -9.00 -13.19
C VAL A 136 2.17 -8.64 -14.37
N ASP A 137 1.62 -8.21 -15.50
CA ASP A 137 2.39 -7.83 -16.69
C ASP A 137 2.51 -6.32 -16.92
N TYR A 138 2.31 -5.53 -15.86
CA TYR A 138 2.50 -4.08 -15.91
C TYR A 138 3.91 -3.73 -16.44
N THR A 139 3.99 -2.72 -17.30
CA THR A 139 5.16 -2.28 -18.09
C THR A 139 5.67 -3.26 -19.14
N ARG A 140 5.29 -4.54 -19.06
CA ARG A 140 5.71 -5.58 -19.99
C ARG A 140 4.74 -5.70 -21.17
N PHE A 141 3.54 -6.24 -20.96
CA PHE A 141 2.54 -6.41 -22.03
C PHE A 141 1.28 -5.56 -21.80
N ASN A 142 1.08 -5.04 -20.58
CA ASN A 142 -0.02 -4.14 -20.23
C ASN A 142 -1.39 -4.74 -20.58
N THR A 143 -1.60 -6.03 -20.29
CA THR A 143 -2.85 -6.72 -20.60
C THR A 143 -3.85 -6.67 -19.45
N GLN A 144 -3.41 -6.37 -18.23
CA GLN A 144 -4.23 -6.42 -17.03
C GLN A 144 -4.55 -5.03 -16.45
N ASN A 145 -5.75 -4.92 -15.86
CA ASN A 145 -6.05 -3.85 -14.90
C ASN A 145 -5.60 -4.32 -13.51
N GLY A 146 -5.47 -3.41 -12.56
CA GLY A 146 -5.24 -3.78 -11.16
C GLY A 146 -4.20 -2.91 -10.48
N ILE A 147 -3.45 -3.53 -9.59
CA ILE A 147 -2.44 -2.89 -8.75
C ILE A 147 -1.05 -3.35 -9.14
N ALA A 148 -0.09 -2.43 -9.16
CA ALA A 148 1.33 -2.75 -9.17
C ALA A 148 2.01 -2.06 -7.99
N ILE A 149 2.91 -2.78 -7.31
CA ILE A 149 3.66 -2.29 -6.15
C ILE A 149 5.14 -2.47 -6.42
N GLU A 150 5.91 -1.42 -6.19
CA GLU A 150 7.36 -1.42 -6.21
C GLU A 150 7.86 -0.99 -4.83
N VAL A 151 8.89 -1.66 -4.30
CA VAL A 151 9.40 -1.43 -2.96
C VAL A 151 10.91 -1.30 -3.01
N TRP A 152 11.41 -0.30 -2.30
CA TRP A 152 12.82 -0.15 -2.04
C TRP A 152 13.07 0.08 -0.55
N ASN A 153 13.81 -0.83 0.04
CA ASN A 153 14.22 -0.78 1.44
C ASN A 153 15.74 -0.95 1.50
N PRO A 154 16.48 -0.11 2.26
CA PRO A 154 17.92 -0.30 2.41
C PRO A 154 18.23 -1.71 2.93
N GLY A 155 19.16 -2.39 2.26
CA GLY A 155 19.51 -3.78 2.52
C GLY A 155 18.72 -4.82 1.72
N TYR A 156 17.80 -4.39 0.86
CA TYR A 156 17.12 -5.24 -0.12
C TYR A 156 17.42 -4.78 -1.56
N PRO A 157 17.42 -5.69 -2.54
CA PRO A 157 17.32 -5.29 -3.94
C PRO A 157 16.00 -4.54 -4.19
N TYR A 158 15.89 -3.91 -5.36
CA TYR A 158 14.61 -3.33 -5.78
C TYR A 158 13.59 -4.44 -6.04
N LEU A 159 12.41 -4.32 -5.43
CA LEU A 159 11.39 -5.37 -5.38
C LEU A 159 10.13 -4.92 -6.11
N THR A 160 9.54 -5.79 -6.92
CA THR A 160 8.33 -5.46 -7.71
C THR A 160 7.27 -6.56 -7.64
N SER A 161 5.99 -6.20 -7.72
CA SER A 161 4.88 -7.17 -7.75
C SER A 161 4.55 -7.70 -9.15
N HIS A 162 5.25 -7.24 -10.17
CA HIS A 162 4.97 -7.54 -11.57
C HIS A 162 6.20 -8.13 -12.24
N LEU A 163 5.98 -8.78 -13.36
CA LEU A 163 7.01 -9.30 -14.25
C LEU A 163 7.99 -8.19 -14.64
N PRO A 164 9.23 -8.55 -14.97
CA PRO A 164 10.23 -7.58 -15.38
C PRO A 164 9.83 -6.93 -16.71
N TRP A 165 10.21 -5.66 -16.87
CA TRP A 165 9.79 -4.80 -17.99
C TRP A 165 10.12 -5.44 -19.34
N SER A 166 11.32 -6.02 -19.49
CA SER A 166 11.83 -6.45 -20.79
C SER A 166 11.00 -7.59 -21.37
N LYS A 167 10.29 -7.30 -22.47
CA LYS A 167 9.52 -8.31 -23.23
C LYS A 167 10.43 -9.32 -23.95
N ASN A 168 11.68 -8.91 -24.22
CA ASN A 168 12.66 -9.72 -24.93
C ASN A 168 13.38 -10.70 -24.01
N TRP A 169 13.21 -10.57 -22.69
CA TRP A 169 13.87 -11.43 -21.72
C TRP A 169 12.88 -12.48 -21.21
N LEU A 170 13.35 -13.72 -21.09
CA LEU A 170 12.58 -14.78 -20.46
C LEU A 170 12.60 -14.56 -18.95
N THR A 171 11.55 -15.00 -18.26
CA THR A 171 11.44 -14.90 -16.81
C THR A 171 11.06 -16.25 -16.23
N THR A 172 11.59 -16.56 -15.05
CA THR A 172 11.32 -17.83 -14.34
C THR A 172 9.99 -17.85 -13.61
N ILE A 173 9.25 -16.73 -13.57
CA ILE A 173 7.96 -16.61 -12.88
C ILE A 173 6.78 -16.56 -13.86
N GLY A 174 5.72 -17.30 -13.56
CA GLY A 174 4.49 -17.35 -14.34
C GLY A 174 3.52 -16.20 -14.03
N TYR A 175 2.39 -16.18 -14.73
CA TYR A 175 1.30 -15.22 -14.47
C TYR A 175 0.52 -15.50 -13.18
N ASP A 176 0.72 -16.67 -12.60
CA ASP A 176 0.20 -17.11 -11.30
C ASP A 176 1.10 -16.65 -10.13
N CYS A 177 2.13 -15.84 -10.38
CA CYS A 177 3.08 -15.37 -9.38
C CYS A 177 2.43 -14.62 -8.20
N GLN A 178 1.23 -14.05 -8.39
CA GLN A 178 0.47 -13.40 -7.31
C GLN A 178 -0.53 -14.33 -6.61
N SER A 179 -0.35 -15.65 -6.72
CA SER A 179 -1.11 -16.62 -5.93
C SER A 179 -0.98 -16.33 -4.44
N ASN A 180 -2.10 -16.42 -3.72
CA ASN A 180 -2.23 -16.10 -2.29
C ASN A 180 -1.92 -14.63 -1.93
N SER A 181 -1.94 -13.72 -2.90
CA SER A 181 -1.84 -12.27 -2.66
C SER A 181 -3.23 -11.63 -2.78
N SER A 182 -3.41 -10.48 -2.14
CA SER A 182 -4.68 -9.74 -2.16
C SER A 182 -4.43 -8.24 -2.10
N PHE A 183 -5.34 -7.48 -2.71
CA PHE A 183 -5.44 -6.04 -2.52
C PHE A 183 -6.92 -5.67 -2.43
N GLU A 184 -7.34 -5.13 -1.29
CA GLU A 184 -8.73 -4.78 -1.05
C GLU A 184 -8.84 -3.34 -0.59
N ILE A 185 -9.54 -2.52 -1.37
CA ILE A 185 -9.98 -1.20 -0.93
C ILE A 185 -11.14 -1.39 0.03
N THR A 186 -10.90 -1.10 1.30
CA THR A 186 -11.85 -1.29 2.41
C THR A 186 -12.69 -0.04 2.68
N ARG A 187 -12.16 1.14 2.32
CA ARG A 187 -12.84 2.44 2.47
C ARG A 187 -12.51 3.34 1.30
N LEU A 188 -13.55 4.03 0.83
CA LEU A 188 -13.43 5.18 -0.06
C LEU A 188 -14.47 6.21 0.41
N GLN A 189 -14.02 7.33 0.96
CA GLN A 189 -14.90 8.33 1.54
C GLN A 189 -14.56 9.73 1.05
N ARG A 190 -15.57 10.45 0.54
CA ARG A 190 -15.41 11.85 0.15
C ARG A 190 -15.13 12.71 1.38
N LEU A 191 -14.11 13.56 1.27
CA LEU A 191 -13.71 14.55 2.26
C LEU A 191 -14.34 15.91 1.94
N ARG A 192 -14.37 16.82 2.92
CA ARG A 192 -14.93 18.17 2.74
C ARG A 192 -14.14 19.02 1.72
N ASN A 193 -12.86 18.72 1.53
CA ASN A 193 -11.99 19.39 0.55
C ASN A 193 -12.22 18.91 -0.90
N GLY A 194 -13.13 17.95 -1.13
CA GLY A 194 -13.43 17.41 -2.46
C GLY A 194 -12.68 16.11 -2.80
N ASN A 195 -11.53 15.86 -2.16
CA ASN A 195 -10.77 14.61 -2.33
C ASN A 195 -11.48 13.43 -1.67
N PHE A 196 -10.92 12.24 -1.84
CA PHE A 196 -11.39 11.02 -1.22
C PHE A 196 -10.31 10.40 -0.34
N LEU A 197 -10.67 9.98 0.87
CA LEU A 197 -9.84 9.12 1.69
C LEU A 197 -10.05 7.66 1.26
N MET A 198 -9.00 7.04 0.73
CA MET A 198 -8.95 5.64 0.36
C MET A 198 -8.11 4.87 1.40
N GLU A 199 -8.66 3.77 1.93
CA GLU A 199 -7.93 2.85 2.81
C GLU A 199 -8.01 1.42 2.26
N ALA A 200 -6.88 0.74 2.17
CA ALA A 200 -6.79 -0.60 1.63
C ALA A 200 -5.90 -1.53 2.49
N LYS A 201 -6.21 -2.82 2.44
CA LYS A 201 -5.41 -3.89 3.02
C LYS A 201 -4.79 -4.71 1.89
N PHE A 202 -3.57 -5.19 2.09
CA PHE A 202 -2.89 -5.95 1.06
C PHE A 202 -1.89 -6.99 1.58
N SER A 203 -1.69 -8.02 0.78
CA SER A 203 -0.57 -8.96 0.83
C SER A 203 -0.06 -9.13 -0.60
N VAL A 204 1.25 -9.19 -0.79
CA VAL A 204 1.82 -9.20 -2.15
C VAL A 204 3.11 -10.00 -2.20
N ASN A 205 3.28 -10.77 -3.27
CA ASN A 205 4.54 -11.39 -3.62
C ASN A 205 5.38 -10.36 -4.38
N LEU A 206 6.62 -10.19 -3.96
CA LEU A 206 7.55 -9.25 -4.57
C LEU A 206 8.75 -10.00 -5.10
N TYR A 207 9.31 -9.50 -6.20
CA TYR A 207 10.40 -10.13 -6.90
C TYR A 207 11.53 -9.13 -7.12
N SER A 208 12.76 -9.54 -6.82
CA SER A 208 13.96 -8.97 -7.42
C SER A 208 14.37 -9.82 -8.61
N TYR A 209 14.93 -9.17 -9.63
CA TYR A 209 15.43 -9.84 -10.82
C TYR A 209 16.93 -9.63 -10.93
N ASP A 210 17.66 -10.73 -10.96
CA ASP A 210 19.06 -10.73 -11.32
C ASP A 210 19.18 -11.20 -12.77
N ALA A 211 19.92 -10.44 -13.59
CA ALA A 211 20.28 -10.90 -14.92
C ALA A 211 21.26 -12.06 -14.76
N SER A 212 20.88 -13.27 -15.21
CA SER A 212 21.85 -14.36 -15.29
C SER A 212 22.90 -13.99 -16.34
N GLY A 213 24.13 -13.71 -15.90
CA GLY A 213 25.22 -13.21 -16.74
C GLY A 213 25.73 -14.16 -17.82
N ASN A 214 25.14 -15.35 -17.97
CA ASN A 214 25.53 -16.37 -18.94
C ASN A 214 24.38 -16.65 -19.90
N THR A 215 24.14 -15.73 -20.84
CA THR A 215 23.26 -16.02 -21.99
C THR A 215 24.11 -16.56 -23.14
N PRO A 216 23.94 -17.82 -23.58
CA PRO A 216 24.66 -18.35 -24.74
C PRO A 216 24.42 -17.49 -25.98
N PRO A 217 25.39 -17.39 -26.91
CA PRO A 217 25.21 -16.67 -28.16
C PRO A 217 23.98 -17.20 -28.92
N GLY A 218 23.03 -16.33 -29.21
CA GLY A 218 21.78 -16.68 -29.92
C GLY A 218 20.57 -16.96 -29.02
N GLU A 219 20.74 -16.98 -27.70
CA GLU A 219 19.63 -17.16 -26.75
C GLU A 219 19.15 -15.83 -26.15
N LYS A 220 17.92 -15.82 -25.64
CA LYS A 220 17.37 -14.67 -24.91
C LYS A 220 17.86 -14.70 -23.47
N PRO A 221 18.23 -13.55 -22.88
CA PRO A 221 18.56 -13.48 -21.45
C PRO A 221 17.41 -14.01 -20.59
N ILE A 222 17.75 -14.75 -19.54
CA ILE A 222 16.80 -15.23 -18.53
C ILE A 222 17.02 -14.44 -17.24
N GLU A 223 15.97 -13.80 -16.75
CA GLU A 223 15.95 -13.21 -15.41
C GLU A 223 15.52 -14.23 -14.39
N VAL A 224 16.38 -14.43 -13.38
CA VAL A 224 16.07 -15.28 -12.24
C VAL A 224 15.44 -14.42 -11.17
N ALA A 225 14.21 -14.76 -10.79
CA ALA A 225 13.45 -14.02 -9.78
C ALA A 225 13.69 -14.61 -8.38
N THR A 226 13.98 -13.74 -7.41
CA THR A 226 13.96 -14.11 -5.98
C THR A 226 12.67 -13.61 -5.35
N LEU A 227 11.93 -14.52 -4.71
CA LEU A 227 10.64 -14.21 -4.07
C LEU A 227 10.85 -13.60 -2.67
N HIS A 228 10.12 -12.52 -2.45
CA HIS A 228 9.88 -11.87 -1.17
C HIS A 228 8.38 -11.73 -0.95
N ARG A 229 7.95 -11.52 0.29
CA ARG A 229 6.53 -11.36 0.59
C ARG A 229 6.26 -10.23 1.57
N ILE A 230 5.31 -9.39 1.20
CA ILE A 230 4.67 -8.47 2.12
C ILE A 230 3.44 -9.14 2.72
N GLU A 231 3.35 -9.03 4.05
CA GLU A 231 2.21 -9.47 4.84
C GLU A 231 1.63 -8.30 5.64
N ASN A 232 0.32 -8.38 5.92
CA ASN A 232 -0.40 -7.42 6.75
C ASN A 232 -0.19 -5.96 6.30
N GLY A 233 -0.17 -5.74 4.98
CA GLY A 233 -0.08 -4.42 4.39
C GLY A 233 -1.35 -3.62 4.65
N PHE A 234 -1.18 -2.35 5.02
CA PHE A 234 -2.23 -1.35 5.11
C PHE A 234 -1.75 -0.07 4.46
N ILE A 235 -2.60 0.54 3.64
CA ILE A 235 -2.31 1.82 3.00
C ILE A 235 -3.52 2.75 3.12
N ARG A 236 -3.23 4.03 3.34
CA ARG A 236 -4.17 5.13 3.36
C ARG A 236 -3.65 6.22 2.45
N LEU A 237 -4.48 6.65 1.51
CA LEU A 237 -4.18 7.71 0.55
C LEU A 237 -5.36 8.68 0.45
N GLN A 238 -5.06 9.97 0.32
CA GLN A 238 -6.00 10.93 -0.26
C GLN A 238 -5.88 10.89 -1.79
N VAL A 239 -6.97 10.57 -2.48
CA VAL A 239 -7.04 10.43 -3.93
C VAL A 239 -8.03 11.43 -4.54
N ASP A 240 -7.76 11.82 -5.79
CA ASP A 240 -8.65 12.64 -6.62
C ASP A 240 -9.40 11.75 -7.63
N LEU A 241 -10.71 12.01 -7.82
CA LEU A 241 -11.62 11.21 -8.66
C LEU A 241 -12.21 11.99 -9.82
#